data_AF-A0A961G4W8-F1
#
_entry.id   AF-A0A961G4W8-F1
#
_cell.length_a   1.000
_cell.length_b   1.000
_cell.length_c   1.000
_cell.angle_alpha   90.00
_cell.angle_beta   90.00
_cell.angle_gamma   90.00
#
_symmetry.space_group_name_H-M   'P 1'
#
loop_
_entity.id
_entity.type
_entity.pdbx_description
1 polymer ?
#
loop_
_entity_poly.entity_id
_entity_poly.type
_entity_poly.pdbx_seq_one_letter_code
_entity_poly.pdbx_strand_id
1 'polypeptide(L)'
;MRPDQLGEYSVPGDVQVNPSSGDIVYVTTTMDLDDDKYRRHLWIHDGTSSRRLTEGDADASPRWSPDGSTLAFIRKGVADDAKP
;
A
#
# COMPACT_ATOMS: atom_id res chain seq x y z
N MET A 1 2.84 -3.57 24.58
CA MET A 1 2.03 -2.99 23.49
C MET A 1 0.85 -2.28 24.14
N ARG A 2 0.60 -1.01 23.79
CA ARG A 2 -0.60 -0.29 24.24
C ARG A 2 -1.50 0.03 23.02
N PRO A 3 -2.84 0.06 23.17
CA PRO A 3 -3.74 0.29 22.04
C PRO A 3 -3.51 1.61 21.29
N ASP A 4 -3.12 2.68 22.00
CA ASP A 4 -2.82 4.01 21.46
C ASP A 4 -1.59 4.05 20.55
N GLN A 5 -0.74 3.01 20.57
CA GLN A 5 0.45 2.93 19.72
C GLN A 5 0.20 2.18 18.41
N LEU A 6 -1.02 1.67 18.18
CA LEU A 6 -1.32 0.88 16.98
C LEU A 6 -1.11 1.65 15.67
N GLY A 7 -1.30 2.97 15.68
CA GLY A 7 -1.07 3.82 14.51
C GLY A 7 0.41 4.04 14.16
N GLU A 8 1.34 3.72 15.06
CA GLU A 8 2.79 3.82 14.79
C GLU A 8 3.30 2.63 13.97
N TYR A 9 2.51 1.55 13.87
CA TYR A 9 2.91 0.34 13.15
C TYR A 9 2.52 0.42 11.67
N SER A 10 3.45 0.02 10.82
CA SER A 10 3.21 -0.22 9.40
C SER A 10 3.34 -1.71 9.12
N VAL A 11 2.25 -2.33 8.68
CA VAL A 11 2.18 -3.76 8.43
C VAL A 11 2.32 -4.01 6.93
N PRO A 12 3.40 -4.64 6.45
CA PRO A 12 3.55 -5.01 5.05
C PRO A 12 2.69 -6.23 4.69
N GLY A 13 2.20 -6.29 3.46
CA GLY A 13 1.42 -7.41 2.91
C GLY A 13 1.38 -7.40 1.37
N ASP A 14 0.81 -8.45 0.79
CA ASP A 14 0.67 -8.65 -0.68
C ASP A 14 1.93 -8.30 -1.48
N VAL A 15 3.03 -8.98 -1.13
CA VAL A 15 4.36 -8.78 -1.74
C VAL A 15 4.39 -9.39 -3.14
N GLN A 16 4.89 -8.65 -4.13
CA GLN A 16 5.09 -9.11 -5.50
C GLN A 16 6.50 -8.75 -5.98
N VAL A 17 7.15 -9.68 -6.67
CA VAL A 17 8.46 -9.46 -7.30
C VAL A 17 8.25 -8.92 -8.72
N ASN A 18 8.97 -7.87 -9.09
CA ASN A 18 9.06 -7.42 -10.48
C ASN A 18 9.86 -8.46 -11.28
N PRO A 19 9.28 -9.08 -12.33
CA PRO A 19 9.93 -10.17 -13.05
C PRO A 19 11.17 -9.74 -13.84
N SER A 20 11.35 -8.46 -14.16
CA SER A 20 12.49 -7.98 -14.96
C SER A 20 13.61 -7.41 -14.11
N SER A 21 13.31 -6.63 -13.07
CA SER A 21 14.34 -6.03 -12.20
C SER A 21 14.65 -6.82 -10.93
N GLY A 22 13.70 -7.63 -10.44
CA GLY A 22 13.79 -8.30 -9.15
C GLY A 22 13.38 -7.44 -7.94
N ASP A 23 13.04 -6.15 -8.15
CA ASP A 23 12.52 -5.29 -7.09
C ASP A 23 11.23 -5.85 -6.51
N ILE A 24 10.94 -5.56 -5.24
CA ILE A 24 9.68 -5.99 -4.63
C ILE A 24 8.73 -4.81 -4.46
N VAL A 25 7.47 -4.99 -4.84
CA VAL A 25 6.38 -4.10 -4.44
C VAL A 25 5.57 -4.77 -3.32
N TYR A 26 5.12 -3.99 -2.35
CA TYR A 26 4.31 -4.46 -1.24
C TYR A 26 3.32 -3.38 -0.81
N VAL A 27 2.24 -3.80 -0.19
CA VAL A 27 1.25 -2.91 0.42
C VAL A 27 1.64 -2.69 1.87
N THR A 28 1.70 -1.43 2.32
CA THR A 28 1.78 -1.09 3.74
C THR A 28 0.40 -0.71 4.26
N THR A 29 -0.02 -1.30 5.36
CA THR A 29 -1.24 -0.92 6.09
C THR A 29 -0.87 -0.21 7.38
N THR A 30 -1.40 1.00 7.58
CA THR A 30 -1.27 1.78 8.82
C THR A 30 -2.67 2.06 9.37
N MET A 31 -2.81 2.01 10.69
CA MET A 31 -4.05 2.35 11.37
C MET A 31 -4.08 3.85 11.65
N ASP A 32 -5.06 4.55 11.09
CA ASP A 32 -5.35 5.94 11.37
C ASP A 32 -6.40 5.97 12.50
N LEU A 33 -5.92 6.16 13.73
CA LEU A 33 -6.76 6.11 14.93
C LEU A 33 -7.68 7.33 15.04
N ASP A 34 -7.32 8.45 14.40
CA ASP A 34 -8.11 9.68 14.45
C ASP A 34 -9.30 9.60 13.50
N ASP A 35 -9.09 9.07 12.29
CA ASP A 35 -10.14 8.92 11.27
C ASP A 35 -10.86 7.56 11.28
N ASP A 36 -10.50 6.65 12.21
CA ASP A 36 -10.98 5.25 12.28
C ASP A 36 -10.86 4.51 10.94
N LYS A 37 -9.70 4.64 10.29
CA LYS A 37 -9.44 4.13 8.94
C LYS A 37 -8.16 3.31 8.87
N TYR A 38 -8.16 2.35 7.96
CA TYR A 38 -6.92 1.72 7.49
C TYR A 38 -6.42 2.46 6.25
N ARG A 39 -5.22 3.03 6.34
CA ARG A 39 -4.52 3.64 5.21
C ARG A 39 -3.67 2.58 4.53
N ARG A 40 -3.78 2.46 3.20
CA ARG A 40 -3.02 1.49 2.42
C ARG A 40 -2.31 2.16 1.25
N HIS A 41 -1.01 1.90 1.17
CA HIS A 41 -0.12 2.47 0.16
C HIS A 41 0.75 1.38 -0.46
N LEU A 42 1.10 1.55 -1.72
CA LEU A 42 2.10 0.70 -2.37
C LEU A 42 3.49 1.29 -2.13
N TRP A 43 4.43 0.41 -1.82
CA TRP A 43 5.84 0.72 -1.67
C TRP A 43 6.67 -0.21 -2.54
N ILE A 44 7.78 0.28 -3.05
CA ILE A 44 8.78 -0.54 -3.76
C ILE A 44 10.08 -0.54 -2.96
N HIS A 45 10.78 -1.68 -2.97
CA HIS A 45 12.11 -1.85 -2.40
C HIS A 45 13.04 -2.46 -3.44
N ASP A 46 14.17 -1.81 -3.68
CA ASP A 46 15.18 -2.17 -4.69
C ASP A 46 16.29 -3.11 -4.14
N GLY A 47 16.13 -3.60 -2.93
CA GLY A 47 17.14 -4.38 -2.20
C GLY A 47 18.00 -3.55 -1.26
N THR A 48 18.00 -2.23 -1.39
CA THR A 48 18.74 -1.30 -0.52
C THR A 48 17.83 -0.28 0.17
N SER A 49 16.85 0.25 -0.55
CA SER A 49 16.00 1.34 -0.09
C SER A 49 14.54 1.15 -0.47
N SER A 50 13.64 1.62 0.38
CA SER A 50 12.20 1.62 0.13
C SER A 50 11.70 3.01 -0.20
N ARG A 51 10.78 3.11 -1.15
CA ARG A 51 10.03 4.35 -1.43
C ARG A 51 8.55 4.08 -1.70
N ARG A 52 7.71 5.05 -1.32
CA ARG A 52 6.27 5.02 -1.59
C ARG A 52 6.02 5.22 -3.10
N LEU A 53 5.09 4.45 -3.66
CA LEU A 53 4.69 4.51 -5.07
C LEU A 53 3.39 5.29 -5.29
N THR A 54 2.48 5.28 -4.32
CA THR A 54 1.14 5.83 -4.49
C THR A 54 0.74 6.76 -3.36
N GLU A 55 -0.03 7.79 -3.68
CA GLU A 55 -0.49 8.82 -2.73
C GLU A 55 -1.92 8.62 -2.21
N GLY A 56 -2.69 7.68 -2.78
CA GLY A 56 -4.08 7.43 -2.36
C GLY A 56 -4.16 6.59 -1.09
N ASP A 57 -5.30 6.62 -0.40
CA ASP A 57 -5.44 6.08 0.96
C ASP A 57 -5.87 4.61 1.05
N ALA A 58 -6.24 4.00 -0.08
CA ALA A 58 -6.86 2.69 -0.10
C ALA A 58 -6.39 1.84 -1.30
N ASP A 59 -5.08 1.85 -1.54
CA ASP A 59 -4.46 1.16 -2.66
C ASP A 59 -4.07 -0.28 -2.29
N ALA A 60 -4.37 -1.24 -3.17
CA ALA A 60 -4.19 -2.66 -2.91
C ALA A 60 -4.04 -3.50 -4.18
N SER A 61 -3.74 -4.79 -3.98
CA SER A 61 -3.67 -5.81 -5.05
C SER A 61 -2.72 -5.46 -6.19
N PRO A 62 -1.45 -5.06 -5.91
CA PRO A 62 -0.46 -4.78 -6.95
C PRO A 62 -0.21 -6.03 -7.81
N ARG A 63 -0.15 -5.92 -9.14
CA ARG A 63 0.24 -7.00 -10.06
C ARG A 63 1.09 -6.44 -11.19
N TRP A 64 2.32 -6.94 -11.32
CA TRP A 64 3.20 -6.59 -12.42
C TRP A 64 2.69 -7.18 -13.73
N SER A 65 2.87 -6.43 -14.83
CA SER A 65 2.81 -7.00 -16.17
C SER A 65 3.91 -8.06 -16.33
N PRO A 66 3.74 -9.07 -17.21
CA PRO A 66 4.74 -10.13 -17.39
C PRO A 66 6.13 -9.64 -17.79
N ASP A 67 6.22 -8.51 -18.48
CA ASP A 67 7.48 -7.84 -18.87
C ASP A 67 8.06 -6.94 -17.76
N GLY A 68 7.35 -6.77 -16.64
CA GLY A 68 7.74 -5.94 -15.50
C GLY A 68 7.69 -4.43 -15.74
N SER A 69 7.17 -3.98 -16.89
CA SER A 69 7.16 -2.56 -17.26
C SER A 69 6.05 -1.75 -16.59
N THR A 70 4.96 -2.41 -16.20
CA THR A 70 3.75 -1.78 -15.67
C THR A 70 3.26 -2.47 -14.41
N LEU A 71 2.74 -1.70 -13.47
CA LEU A 71 2.11 -2.20 -12.25
C LEU A 71 0.62 -1.84 -12.24
N ALA A 72 -0.25 -2.85 -12.32
CA ALA A 72 -1.68 -2.68 -12.09
C ALA A 72 -1.99 -2.75 -10.58
N PHE A 73 -2.98 -1.99 -10.11
CA PHE A 73 -3.46 -2.04 -8.72
C PHE A 73 -4.91 -1.55 -8.64
N ILE A 74 -5.56 -1.80 -7.51
CA ILE A 74 -6.92 -1.35 -7.22
C ILE A 74 -6.86 -0.22 -6.19
N ARG A 75 -7.59 0.85 -6.45
CA ARG A 75 -7.86 1.92 -5.48
C ARG A 75 -9.34 1.92 -5.15
N LYS A 76 -9.69 1.81 -3.86
CA LYS A 76 -11.06 2.12 -3.44
C LYS A 76 -11.25 3.64 -3.56
N GLY A 77 -12.17 4.08 -4.41
CA GLY A 77 -12.52 5.50 -4.51
C GLY A 77 -13.03 6.05 -3.18
N VAL A 78 -12.89 7.35 -2.98
CA VAL A 78 -13.54 8.05 -1.87
C VAL A 78 -15.04 7.92 -2.10
N ALA A 79 -15.74 7.20 -1.23
CA ALA A 79 -17.19 7.32 -1.21
C ALA A 79 -17.46 8.75 -0.78
N ASP A 80 -18.12 9.54 -1.63
CA ASP A 80 -18.70 10.80 -1.15
C ASP A 80 -19.59 10.43 0.04
N ASP A 81 -19.28 11.00 1.20
CA ASP A 81 -20.13 10.96 2.40
C ASP A 81 -21.41 11.78 2.15
N ALA A 82 -22.13 11.48 1.07
CA ALA A 82 -23.51 11.89 0.87
C ALA A 82 -24.35 11.10 1.86
N LYS A 83 -24.33 11.58 3.11
CA LYS A 83 -25.34 11.26 4.11
C LYS A 83 -26.70 11.68 3.51
N PRO A 84 -27.73 10.82 3.51
CA PRO A 84 -29.09 11.29 3.22
C PRO A 84 -29.53 12.35 4.23
#